data_AF-A0A200HIJ9-F1
#
_entry.id   AF-A0A200HIJ9-F1
#
_cell.length_a   1.000
_cell.length_b   1.000
_cell.length_c   1.000
_cell.angle_alpha   90.00
_cell.angle_beta   90.00
_cell.angle_gamma   90.00
#
_symmetry.space_group_name_H-M   'P 1'
#
loop_
_entity.id
_entity.type
_entity.pdbx_description
1 polymer ?
#
loop_
_entity_poly.entity_id
_entity_poly.type
_entity_poly.pdbx_seq_one_letter_code
_entity_poly.pdbx_strand_id
1 'polypeptide(L)' 'MVIGRVSAWLLILAGVFNIVIWPRFAKAIVADDRAWAGEAWSSAPTGFFWVHAVLIATAMTFGVIVLVIGFRAHRSLRSR' A
#
# COMPACT_ATOMS: atom_id res chain seq x y z
N MET A 1 26.01 -6.94 2.27
CA MET A 1 25.36 -6.55 3.55
C MET A 1 24.16 -7.48 3.75
N VAL A 2 24.09 -8.24 4.85
CA VAL A 2 22.98 -9.17 5.13
C VAL A 2 21.92 -8.43 5.96
N ILE A 3 20.64 -8.57 5.60
CA ILE A 3 19.53 -7.98 6.37
C ILE A 3 19.46 -8.67 7.75
N GLY A 4 19.61 -7.89 8.82
CA GLY A 4 19.52 -8.40 10.20
C GLY A 4 18.09 -8.72 10.62
N ARG A 5 17.92 -9.42 11.76
CA ARG A 5 16.60 -9.84 12.28
C ARG A 5 15.64 -8.67 12.49
N VAL A 6 16.14 -7.58 13.07
CA VAL A 6 15.35 -6.35 13.30
C VAL A 6 14.89 -5.75 11.98
N SER A 7 15.81 -5.57 11.02
CA SER A 7 15.49 -5.04 9.70
C SER A 7 14.47 -5.89 8.95
N ALA A 8 14.54 -7.23 9.04
CA ALA A 8 13.55 -8.12 8.43
C ALA A 8 12.15 -7.90 9.00
N TRP A 9 12.02 -7.75 10.31
CA TRP A 9 10.74 -7.45 10.97
C TRP A 9 10.22 -6.05 10.63
N LEU A 10 11.09 -5.05 10.57
CA LEU A 10 10.71 -3.70 10.14
C LEU A 10 10.14 -3.68 8.72
N LEU A 11 10.75 -4.42 7.80
CA LEU A 11 10.25 -4.56 6.43
C LEU A 11 8.88 -5.25 6.39
N ILE A 12 8.69 -6.33 7.16
CA ILE A 12 7.38 -6.99 7.26
C ILE A 12 6.33 -6.02 7.80
N LEU A 13 6.63 -5.32 8.89
CA LEU A 13 5.71 -4.37 9.50
C LEU A 13 5.35 -3.23 8.54
N ALA A 14 6.34 -2.65 7.86
CA ALA A 14 6.13 -1.59 6.86
C ALA A 14 5.26 -2.06 5.69
N GLY A 15 5.47 -3.28 5.22
CA GLY A 15 4.65 -3.88 4.16
C GLY A 15 3.21 -4.13 4.60
N VAL A 16 3.01 -4.70 5.79
CA VAL A 16 1.68 -4.92 6.38
C VAL A 16 0.95 -3.59 6.60
N PHE A 17 1.63 -2.58 7.13
CA PHE A 17 1.06 -1.25 7.33
C PHE A 17 0.47 -0.69 6.03
N ASN A 18 1.22 -0.75 4.92
CA ASN A 18 0.74 -0.30 3.62
C ASN A 18 -0.51 -1.07 3.17
N ILE A 19 -0.50 -2.40 3.27
CA ILE A 19 -1.64 -3.23 2.85
C ILE A 19 -2.90 -2.95 3.68
N VAL A 20 -2.76 -2.62 4.96
CA VAL A 20 -3.90 -2.37 5.86
C VAL A 20 -4.47 -0.96 5.70
N ILE A 21 -3.60 0.05 5.58
CA ILE A 21 -4.02 1.46 5.62
C ILE A 21 -4.60 1.92 4.28
N TRP A 22 -3.96 1.56 3.17
CA TRP A 22 -4.33 2.09 1.86
C TRP A 22 -5.74 1.71 1.38
N PRO A 23 -6.26 0.49 1.61
CA PRO A 23 -7.64 0.17 1.26
C PRO A 23 -8.67 1.01 2.00
N ARG A 24 -8.41 1.36 3.28
CA ARG A 24 -9.29 2.25 4.03
C ARG A 24 -9.24 3.68 3.47
N PHE A 25 -8.06 4.14 3.08
CA PHE A 25 -7.90 5.44 2.44
C PHE A 25 -8.56 5.48 1.06
N ALA A 26 -8.47 4.42 0.26
CA ALA A 26 -9.17 4.29 -1.02
C ALA A 26 -10.70 4.47 -0.86
N LYS A 27 -11.28 3.86 0.18
CA LYS A 27 -12.70 4.06 0.50
C LYS A 27 -13.02 5.52 0.83
N ALA A 28 -12.14 6.19 1.58
CA ALA A 28 -12.31 7.60 1.90
C ALA A 28 -12.26 8.50 0.65
N ILE A 29 -11.34 8.23 -0.27
CA ILE A 29 -11.24 8.96 -1.55
C ILE A 29 -12.49 8.76 -2.40
N VAL A 30 -12.98 7.52 -2.53
CA VAL A 30 -14.21 7.22 -3.27
C VAL A 30 -15.42 7.99 -2.71
N ALA A 31 -15.46 8.18 -1.39
CA ALA A 31 -16.54 8.88 -0.70
C ALA A 31 -16.37 10.41 -0.63
N ASP A 32 -15.28 10.96 -1.15
CA ASP A 32 -15.02 12.40 -1.17
C ASP A 32 -15.77 13.05 -2.34
N ASP A 33 -16.51 14.14 -2.07
CA ASP A 33 -17.31 14.86 -3.08
C ASP A 33 -16.47 15.34 -4.28
N ARG A 34 -15.15 15.54 -4.10
CA ARG A 34 -14.25 15.98 -5.18
C ARG A 34 -13.86 14.85 -6.12
N ALA A 35 -14.05 13.59 -5.75
CA ALA A 35 -13.59 12.44 -6.54
C ALA A 35 -14.39 12.24 -7.83
N TRP A 36 -15.61 12.76 -7.88
CA TRP A 36 -16.56 12.52 -8.95
C TRP A 36 -17.12 13.85 -9.47
N ALA A 37 -17.48 13.88 -10.76
CA ALA A 37 -18.16 15.04 -11.34
C ALA A 37 -19.66 15.12 -10.93
N GLY A 38 -20.20 14.04 -10.35
CA GLY A 38 -21.57 13.90 -9.87
C GLY A 38 -21.67 12.73 -8.90
N GLU A 39 -22.73 11.92 -8.99
CA GLU A 39 -22.90 10.75 -8.12
C GLU A 39 -21.73 9.76 -8.29
N ALA A 40 -21.23 9.23 -7.16
CA ALA A 40 -20.13 8.29 -7.14
C ALA A 40 -20.47 7.03 -7.96
N TRP A 41 -19.52 6.55 -8.74
CA TRP A 41 -19.65 5.36 -9.62
C TRP A 41 -20.61 5.48 -10.82
N SER A 42 -21.42 6.53 -10.91
CA SER A 42 -22.31 6.79 -12.06
C SER A 42 -21.90 8.03 -12.87
N SER A 43 -20.86 8.75 -12.42
CA SER A 43 -20.31 9.92 -13.11
C SER A 43 -18.82 9.78 -13.37
N ALA A 44 -18.27 10.69 -14.18
CA ALA A 44 -16.85 10.66 -14.52
C ALA A 44 -15.96 10.94 -13.29
N PRO A 45 -14.88 10.15 -13.08
CA PRO A 45 -13.90 10.45 -12.05
C PRO A 45 -13.11 11.73 -12.40
N THR A 46 -12.80 12.53 -11.39
CA THR A 46 -12.03 13.76 -11.57
C THR A 46 -10.52 13.51 -11.49
N GLY A 47 -9.72 14.56 -11.72
CA GLY A 47 -8.28 14.51 -11.47
C GLY A 47 -7.93 14.18 -10.01
N PHE A 48 -8.77 14.61 -9.05
CA PHE A 48 -8.59 14.28 -7.63
C PHE A 48 -8.62 12.77 -7.41
N PHE A 49 -9.60 12.07 -8.00
CA PHE A 49 -9.69 10.62 -7.90
C PHE A 49 -8.46 9.95 -8.50
N TRP A 50 -8.08 10.32 -9.73
CA TRP A 50 -6.99 9.65 -10.45
C TRP A 50 -5.63 9.81 -9.79
N VAL A 51 -5.31 11.02 -9.30
CA VAL A 51 -4.06 11.26 -8.57
C VAL A 51 -3.98 10.34 -7.35
N HIS A 52 -5.04 10.28 -6.55
CA HIS A 52 -5.05 9.43 -5.36
C HIS A 52 -5.05 7.94 -5.70
N ALA A 53 -5.78 7.52 -6.74
CA ALA A 53 -5.78 6.13 -7.19
C ALA A 53 -4.38 5.66 -7.59
N VAL A 54 -3.64 6.47 -8.35
CA VAL A 54 -2.24 6.18 -8.72
C VAL A 54 -1.36 6.13 -7.47
N LEU A 55 -1.43 7.13 -6.58
CA LEU A 55 -0.65 7.16 -5.34
C LEU A 55 -0.90 5.92 -4.46
N ILE A 56 -2.16 5.53 -4.31
CA ILE A 56 -2.57 4.34 -3.56
C ILE A 56 -2.01 3.08 -4.22
N ALA A 57 -2.19 2.92 -5.53
CA ALA A 57 -1.71 1.75 -6.26
C ALA A 57 -0.19 1.60 -6.18
N THR A 58 0.55 2.71 -6.35
CA THR A 58 2.01 2.74 -6.21
C THR A 58 2.44 2.38 -4.78
N ALA A 59 1.82 2.97 -3.77
CA ALA A 59 2.17 2.71 -2.38
C ALA A 59 1.86 1.26 -1.96
N MET A 60 0.73 0.71 -2.40
CA MET A 60 0.42 -0.71 -2.20
C MET A 60 1.41 -1.64 -2.91
N THR A 61 1.80 -1.32 -4.14
CA THR A 61 2.79 -2.09 -4.89
C THR A 61 4.12 -2.15 -4.14
N PHE A 62 4.62 -1.00 -3.68
CA PHE A 62 5.83 -0.96 -2.86
C PHE A 62 5.65 -1.68 -1.52
N GLY A 63 4.49 -1.54 -0.87
CA GLY A 63 4.15 -2.28 0.35
C GLY A 63 4.27 -3.79 0.18
N VAL A 64 3.76 -4.34 -0.93
CA VAL A 64 3.88 -5.77 -1.26
C VAL A 64 5.33 -6.18 -1.49
N ILE A 65 6.08 -5.41 -2.29
CA ILE A 65 7.51 -5.67 -2.56
C ILE A 65 8.30 -5.71 -1.24
N VAL A 66 8.11 -4.71 -0.39
CA VAL A 66 8.76 -4.60 0.92
C VAL A 66 8.39 -5.77 1.83
N LEU A 67 7.12 -6.17 1.85
CA LEU A 67 6.65 -7.33 2.61
C LEU A 67 7.34 -8.63 2.15
N VAL A 68 7.40 -8.85 0.84
CA VAL A 68 8.05 -10.03 0.24
C VAL A 68 9.54 -10.08 0.59
N ILE A 69 10.25 -8.95 0.48
CA ILE A 69 11.67 -8.87 0.87
C ILE A 69 11.84 -9.19 2.35
N GLY A 70 11.01 -8.59 3.23
CA GLY A 70 11.02 -8.87 4.66
C GLY A 70 10.80 -10.35 4.99
N PHE A 71 9.80 -10.98 4.37
CA PHE A 71 9.54 -12.41 4.54
C PHE A 71 10.70 -13.30 4.06
N ARG A 72 11.31 -12.98 2.92
CA ARG A 72 12.47 -13.72 2.39
C ARG A 72 13.67 -13.60 3.33
N ALA A 73 13.93 -12.40 3.84
CA ALA A 73 14.99 -12.15 4.81
C ALA A 73 14.74 -12.89 6.14
N HIS A 74 13.51 -12.88 6.64
CA HIS A 74 13.16 -13.61 7.86
C HIS A 74 13.35 -15.13 7.71
N ARG A 75 12.99 -15.70 6.55
CA ARG A 75 13.19 -17.13 6.24
C ARG A 75 14.68 -17.50 6.17
N SER A 76 15.52 -16.68 5.54
CA SER A 76 16.96 -16.98 5.43
C SER A 76 17.71 -16.90 6.77
N LEU A 77 17.21 -16.09 7.72
CA LEU A 77 17.72 -16.03 9.10
C LEU A 77 17.29 -17.21 9.96
N ARG A 78 16.25 -17.96 9.58
CA ARG A 78 15.79 -19.18 10.26
C ARG A 78 16.51 -20.43 9.77
N SER A 79 17.03 -20.41 8.55
CA SER A 79 17.76 -21.53 7.94
C SER A 79 19.27 -21.49 8.23
N ARG A 80 19.74 -20.49 8.98
CA ARG A 80 21.11 -20.35 9.49
C ARG A 80 21.08 -20.64 10.98
#